data_AF-A0A941IQ91-F1
#
_entry.id   AF-A0A941IQ91-F1
#
_cell.length_a   1.000
_cell.length_b   1.000
_cell.length_c   1.000
_cell.angle_alpha   90.00
_cell.angle_beta   90.00
_cell.angle_gamma   90.00
#
_symmetry.space_group_name_H-M   'P 1'
#
loop_
_entity.id
_entity.type
_entity.pdbx_description
1 polymer ?
#
loop_
_entity_poly.entity_id
_entity_poly.type
_entity_poly.pdbx_seq_one_letter_code
_entity_poly.pdbx_strand_id
1 'polypeptide(L)'
;MADTLSSGSMSQLPGGDVHFPPIENGLDYLCSVVDHLVKTGGESPGARDLKYAVLHLQAAVEVLLKARLQAENWTLVFKVPSTAVRAKFESGEFESCSTQETLARLKSIVGLEFAAKDVTALNKLRGDRNALQHYGLTASGPATEARAGRRKRSTALHGSAR
;
A
#
# COMPACT_ATOMS: atom_id res chain seq x y z
N MET A 1 11.09 -26.60 -21.16
CA MET A 1 12.30 -25.79 -21.49
C MET A 1 12.34 -24.65 -20.50
N ALA A 2 13.52 -24.40 -19.95
CA ALA A 2 13.76 -23.86 -18.62
C ALA A 2 13.23 -22.44 -18.36
N ASP A 3 12.82 -22.25 -17.10
CA ASP A 3 12.67 -20.98 -16.40
C ASP A 3 13.85 -20.04 -16.66
N THR A 4 13.53 -18.77 -16.87
CA THR A 4 14.48 -17.68 -16.65
C THR A 4 13.80 -16.62 -15.81
N LEU A 5 13.95 -16.76 -14.48
CA LEU A 5 13.76 -15.68 -13.53
C LEU A 5 14.79 -14.60 -13.86
N SER A 6 14.36 -13.57 -14.59
CA SER A 6 15.16 -12.37 -14.80
C SER A 6 15.14 -11.53 -13.51
N SER A 7 16.18 -11.71 -12.71
CA SER A 7 16.51 -10.82 -11.60
C SER A 7 16.91 -9.44 -12.15
N GLY A 8 15.92 -8.56 -12.31
CA GLY A 8 16.12 -7.17 -12.74
C GLY A 8 16.48 -6.27 -11.56
N SER A 9 17.75 -5.88 -11.49
CA SER A 9 18.30 -4.90 -10.57
C SER A 9 17.53 -3.56 -10.65
N MET A 10 17.01 -3.10 -9.50
CA MET A 10 16.44 -1.76 -9.33
C MET A 10 17.56 -0.71 -9.38
N SER A 11 17.99 -0.30 -10.57
CA SER A 11 18.54 1.04 -10.85
C SER A 11 18.91 1.20 -12.32
N GLN A 12 18.04 1.80 -13.13
CA GLN A 12 18.51 2.50 -14.33
C GLN A 12 17.79 3.86 -14.47
N LEU A 13 18.58 4.92 -14.24
CA LEU A 13 18.31 6.32 -14.60
C LEU A 13 18.87 6.59 -16.02
N PRO A 14 18.86 7.85 -16.49
CA PRO A 14 17.99 8.37 -17.55
C PRO A 14 18.36 7.90 -18.96
N GLY A 15 17.32 7.60 -19.78
CA GLY A 15 17.45 7.39 -21.24
C GLY A 15 16.75 6.15 -21.80
N GLY A 16 16.19 5.29 -20.97
CA GLY A 16 15.42 4.11 -21.37
C GLY A 16 14.03 4.06 -20.74
N ASP A 17 13.22 3.08 -21.17
CA ASP A 17 11.91 2.83 -20.59
C ASP A 17 12.03 2.38 -19.14
N VAL A 18 11.20 2.97 -18.28
CA VAL A 18 11.06 2.58 -16.88
C VAL A 18 9.86 1.65 -16.73
N HIS A 19 10.05 0.54 -16.02
CA HIS A 19 8.99 -0.44 -15.77
C HIS A 19 8.61 -0.42 -14.29
N PHE A 20 7.32 -0.21 -13.99
CA PHE A 20 6.77 -0.08 -12.64
C PHE A 20 5.73 -1.17 -12.37
N PRO A 21 6.14 -2.43 -12.22
CA PRO A 21 5.23 -3.55 -11.99
C PRO A 21 4.49 -3.42 -10.64
N PRO A 22 3.24 -3.90 -10.53
CA PRO A 22 2.42 -3.66 -9.34
C PRO A 22 3.01 -4.16 -8.02
N ILE A 23 3.68 -5.31 -8.00
CA ILE A 23 4.24 -5.87 -6.75
C ILE A 23 5.35 -4.94 -6.24
N GLU A 24 6.25 -4.56 -7.12
CA GLU A 24 7.39 -3.67 -6.86
C GLU A 24 6.89 -2.28 -6.43
N ASN A 25 5.86 -1.74 -7.08
CA ASN A 25 5.24 -0.48 -6.65
C ASN A 25 4.64 -0.59 -5.24
N GLY A 26 3.94 -1.69 -4.96
CA GLY A 26 3.37 -1.95 -3.65
C GLY A 26 4.43 -2.02 -2.54
N LEU A 27 5.57 -2.66 -2.81
CA LEU A 27 6.71 -2.74 -1.90
C LEU A 27 7.42 -1.38 -1.76
N ASP A 28 7.59 -0.64 -2.85
CA ASP A 28 8.17 0.70 -2.83
C ASP A 28 7.33 1.67 -1.99
N TYR A 29 6.00 1.61 -2.10
CA TYR A 29 5.11 2.36 -1.22
C TYR A 29 5.32 1.99 0.26
N LEU A 30 5.55 0.72 0.60
CA LEU A 30 5.86 0.32 1.98
C LEU A 30 7.21 0.87 2.44
N CYS A 31 8.24 0.86 1.60
CA CYS A 31 9.52 1.50 1.89
C CYS A 31 9.33 3.00 2.15
N SER A 32 8.55 3.68 1.31
CA SER A 32 8.25 5.09 1.48
C SER A 32 7.48 5.39 2.79
N VAL A 33 6.59 4.49 3.23
CA VAL A 33 5.95 4.61 4.56
C VAL A 33 7.00 4.61 5.67
N VAL A 34 7.98 3.71 5.59
CA VAL A 34 9.08 3.64 6.57
C VAL A 34 9.91 4.93 6.54
N ASP A 35 10.25 5.45 5.37
CA ASP A 35 11.04 6.69 5.24
C ASP A 35 10.33 7.92 5.83
N HIS A 36 9.00 7.95 5.76
CA HIS A 36 8.21 8.98 6.41
C HIS A 36 8.12 8.79 7.93
N LEU A 37 7.98 7.56 8.42
CA LEU A 37 7.86 7.29 9.86
C LEU A 37 9.19 7.31 10.62
N VAL A 38 10.28 6.98 9.93
CA VAL A 38 11.62 6.79 10.51
C VAL A 38 12.57 7.81 9.90
N LYS A 39 12.61 9.00 10.51
CA LYS A 39 13.55 10.06 10.11
C LYS A 39 14.97 9.73 10.58
N THR A 40 15.95 9.98 9.72
CA THR A 40 17.38 9.95 10.08
C THR A 40 17.62 10.90 11.25
N GLY A 41 18.32 10.43 12.30
CA GLY A 41 18.56 11.23 13.52
C GLY A 41 17.53 11.05 14.64
N GLY A 42 16.51 10.20 14.47
CA GLY A 42 15.56 9.83 15.54
C GLY A 42 14.46 10.87 15.80
N GLU A 43 14.37 11.90 14.98
CA GLU A 43 13.31 12.90 15.04
C GLU A 43 11.92 12.26 14.92
N SER A 44 10.92 12.92 15.51
CA SER A 44 9.52 12.47 15.36
C SER A 44 8.97 12.96 14.02
N PRO A 45 8.17 12.14 13.31
CA PRO A 45 7.62 12.52 12.01
C PRO A 45 6.73 13.76 12.13
N GLY A 46 6.91 14.70 11.20
CA GLY A 46 6.08 15.90 11.12
C GLY A 46 4.71 15.63 10.49
N ALA A 47 3.84 16.63 10.48
CA ALA A 47 2.50 16.50 9.88
C ALA A 47 2.53 16.11 8.39
N ARG A 48 3.56 16.57 7.65
CA ARG A 48 3.77 16.17 6.25
C ARG A 48 4.11 14.69 6.14
N ASP A 49 5.05 14.21 6.95
CA ASP A 49 5.45 12.81 6.94
C ASP A 49 4.28 11.89 7.29
N LEU A 50 3.53 12.22 8.35
CA LEU A 50 2.36 11.45 8.75
C LEU A 50 1.28 11.39 7.67
N LYS A 51 1.06 12.49 6.96
CA LYS A 51 0.13 12.55 5.82
C LYS A 51 0.56 11.56 4.72
N TYR A 52 1.80 11.64 4.26
CA TYR A 52 2.27 10.77 3.17
C TYR A 52 2.42 9.31 3.61
N ALA A 53 2.79 9.04 4.86
CA ALA A 53 2.80 7.68 5.40
C ALA A 53 1.40 7.03 5.33
N VAL A 54 0.32 7.75 5.66
CA VAL A 54 -1.05 7.21 5.52
C VAL A 54 -1.44 7.02 4.06
N LEU A 55 -1.13 8.00 3.19
CA LEU A 55 -1.44 7.91 1.75
C LEU A 55 -0.73 6.72 1.10
N HIS A 56 0.57 6.55 1.34
CA HIS A 56 1.37 5.48 0.76
C HIS A 56 1.02 4.12 1.35
N LEU A 57 0.70 4.03 2.65
CA LEU A 57 0.24 2.76 3.22
C LEU A 57 -1.05 2.29 2.57
N GLN A 58 -2.00 3.20 2.32
CA GLN A 58 -3.23 2.83 1.63
C GLN A 58 -2.97 2.38 0.19
N ALA A 59 -2.09 3.10 -0.53
CA ALA A 59 -1.69 2.73 -1.89
C ALA A 59 -1.02 1.34 -1.92
N ALA A 60 -0.07 1.08 -1.03
CA ALA A 60 0.60 -0.21 -0.89
C ALA A 60 -0.41 -1.35 -0.69
N VAL A 61 -1.31 -1.20 0.28
CA VAL A 61 -2.36 -2.19 0.58
C VAL A 61 -3.22 -2.47 -0.64
N GLU A 62 -3.71 -1.43 -1.31
CA GLU A 62 -4.61 -1.60 -2.44
C GLU A 62 -3.91 -2.28 -3.63
N VAL A 63 -2.69 -1.84 -3.94
CA VAL A 63 -1.88 -2.39 -5.02
C VAL A 63 -1.55 -3.86 -4.77
N LEU A 64 -1.08 -4.21 -3.57
CA LEU A 64 -0.71 -5.60 -3.24
C LEU A 64 -1.92 -6.54 -3.21
N LEU A 65 -3.06 -6.10 -2.68
CA LEU A 65 -4.30 -6.90 -2.70
C LEU A 65 -4.78 -7.12 -4.13
N LYS A 66 -4.75 -6.09 -4.98
CA LYS A 66 -5.13 -6.20 -6.39
C LYS A 66 -4.14 -7.07 -7.17
N ALA A 67 -2.84 -6.98 -6.90
CA ALA A 67 -1.84 -7.86 -7.50
C ALA A 67 -2.11 -9.32 -7.14
N ARG A 68 -2.45 -9.62 -5.88
CA ARG A 68 -2.84 -10.98 -5.48
C ARG A 68 -4.12 -11.45 -6.19
N LEU A 69 -5.10 -10.58 -6.38
CA LEU A 69 -6.34 -10.91 -7.10
C LEU A 69 -6.10 -11.11 -8.60
N GLN A 70 -5.26 -10.27 -9.21
CA GLN A 70 -4.85 -10.37 -10.61
C GLN A 70 -4.12 -11.68 -10.91
N ALA A 71 -3.32 -12.18 -9.96
CA ALA A 71 -2.63 -13.46 -10.08
C ALA A 71 -3.60 -14.66 -10.14
N GLU A 72 -4.82 -14.53 -9.59
CA GLU A 72 -5.89 -15.51 -9.79
C GLU A 72 -6.44 -15.41 -11.22
N ASN A 73 -6.91 -14.23 -11.58
CA ASN A 73 -7.39 -13.94 -12.93
C ASN A 73 -7.44 -12.41 -13.14
N TRP A 74 -6.81 -11.94 -14.21
CA TRP A 74 -6.71 -10.50 -14.52
C TRP A 74 -8.06 -9.80 -14.70
N THR A 75 -9.12 -10.51 -15.11
CA THR A 75 -10.46 -9.92 -15.23
C THR A 75 -11.05 -9.50 -13.88
N LEU A 76 -10.60 -10.12 -12.79
CA LEU A 76 -11.11 -9.88 -11.45
C LEU A 76 -10.69 -8.53 -10.87
N VAL A 77 -9.74 -7.80 -11.47
CA VAL A 77 -9.42 -6.44 -11.02
C VAL A 77 -10.32 -5.37 -11.62
N PHE A 78 -11.10 -5.68 -12.65
CA PHE A 78 -12.10 -4.75 -13.21
C PHE A 78 -13.22 -4.52 -12.21
N LYS A 79 -13.79 -3.31 -12.16
CA LYS A 79 -14.99 -3.05 -11.35
C LYS A 79 -16.12 -4.03 -11.69
N VAL A 80 -16.34 -4.27 -12.98
CA VAL A 80 -17.30 -5.28 -13.48
C VAL A 80 -16.53 -6.32 -14.31
N PRO A 81 -16.25 -7.53 -13.79
CA PRO A 81 -15.41 -8.52 -14.48
C PRO A 81 -15.91 -8.93 -15.88
N SER A 82 -17.23 -8.91 -16.12
CA SER A 82 -17.81 -9.28 -17.42
C SER A 82 -17.56 -8.26 -18.54
N THR A 83 -17.11 -7.04 -18.20
CA THR A 83 -16.73 -6.02 -19.20
C THR A 83 -15.24 -6.03 -19.53
N ALA A 84 -14.49 -7.01 -19.00
CA ALA A 84 -13.06 -7.08 -19.16
C ALA A 84 -12.66 -7.28 -20.63
N VAL A 85 -11.84 -6.36 -21.14
CA VAL A 85 -11.25 -6.40 -22.47
C VAL A 85 -9.74 -6.40 -22.31
N ARG A 86 -9.05 -7.37 -22.93
CA ARG A 86 -7.61 -7.57 -22.76
C ARG A 86 -6.79 -6.32 -23.11
N ALA A 87 -7.10 -5.66 -24.23
CA ALA A 87 -6.41 -4.44 -24.64
C ALA A 87 -6.53 -3.30 -23.61
N LYS A 88 -7.72 -3.13 -22.99
CA LYS A 88 -7.95 -2.12 -21.94
C LYS A 88 -7.19 -2.44 -20.65
N PHE A 89 -7.06 -3.72 -20.33
CA PHE A 89 -6.27 -4.15 -19.18
C PHE A 89 -4.79 -3.82 -19.39
N GLU A 90 -4.25 -4.12 -20.56
CA GLU A 90 -2.83 -3.87 -20.90
C GLU A 90 -2.49 -2.38 -21.00
N SER A 91 -3.43 -1.54 -21.47
CA SER A 91 -3.23 -0.07 -21.49
C SER A 91 -3.57 0.62 -20.16
N GLY A 92 -4.17 -0.08 -19.20
CA GLY A 92 -4.64 0.50 -17.94
C GLY A 92 -5.93 1.34 -18.07
N GLU A 93 -6.57 1.37 -19.24
CA GLU A 93 -7.79 2.13 -19.51
C GLU A 93 -9.06 1.41 -19.04
N PHE A 94 -9.16 1.19 -17.74
CA PHE A 94 -10.36 0.60 -17.13
C PHE A 94 -10.60 1.10 -15.70
N GLU A 95 -11.85 1.03 -15.27
CA GLU A 95 -12.18 1.25 -13.86
C GLU A 95 -11.90 -0.04 -13.08
N SER A 96 -10.96 0.02 -12.13
CA SER A 96 -10.65 -1.11 -11.26
C SER A 96 -11.64 -1.21 -10.09
N CYS A 97 -11.75 -2.40 -9.50
CA CYS A 97 -12.55 -2.62 -8.31
C CYS A 97 -12.00 -1.86 -7.09
N SER A 98 -12.87 -1.58 -6.12
CA SER A 98 -12.50 -1.01 -4.83
C SER A 98 -11.74 -2.00 -3.95
N THR A 99 -11.10 -1.52 -2.88
CA THR A 99 -10.45 -2.39 -1.87
C THR A 99 -11.45 -3.36 -1.24
N GLN A 100 -12.68 -2.91 -0.97
CA GLN A 100 -13.75 -3.75 -0.41
C GLN A 100 -14.11 -4.90 -1.37
N GLU A 101 -14.32 -4.59 -2.65
CA GLU A 101 -14.60 -5.60 -3.67
C GLU A 101 -13.41 -6.55 -3.86
N THR A 102 -12.18 -6.03 -3.77
CA THR A 102 -10.96 -6.84 -3.84
C THR A 102 -10.92 -7.86 -2.71
N LEU A 103 -11.15 -7.44 -1.45
CA LEU A 103 -11.19 -8.32 -0.28
C LEU A 103 -12.32 -9.36 -0.41
N ALA A 104 -13.51 -8.94 -0.85
CA ALA A 104 -14.64 -9.83 -1.04
C ALA A 104 -14.33 -10.92 -2.07
N ARG A 105 -13.71 -10.56 -3.20
CA ARG A 105 -13.30 -11.50 -4.26
C ARG A 105 -12.17 -12.42 -3.81
N LEU A 106 -11.16 -11.89 -3.12
CA LEU A 106 -10.09 -12.71 -2.53
C LEU A 106 -10.66 -13.75 -1.55
N LYS A 107 -11.67 -13.38 -0.77
CA LYS A 107 -12.35 -14.35 0.12
C LYS A 107 -13.18 -15.36 -0.67
N SER A 108 -14.09 -14.91 -1.53
CA SER A 108 -15.09 -15.79 -2.14
C SER A 108 -14.59 -16.63 -3.31
N ILE A 109 -13.58 -16.14 -4.04
CA ILE A 109 -13.04 -16.81 -5.24
C ILE A 109 -11.73 -17.52 -4.90
N VAL A 110 -10.82 -16.83 -4.22
CA VAL A 110 -9.47 -17.37 -3.91
C VAL A 110 -9.45 -18.16 -2.60
N GLY A 111 -10.47 -18.02 -1.75
CA GLY A 111 -10.53 -18.69 -0.44
C GLY A 111 -9.60 -18.07 0.60
N LEU A 112 -9.18 -16.80 0.41
CA LEU A 112 -8.30 -16.12 1.36
C LEU A 112 -9.11 -15.54 2.52
N GLU A 113 -8.92 -16.10 3.70
CA GLU A 113 -9.58 -15.62 4.91
C GLU A 113 -8.83 -14.45 5.54
N PHE A 114 -9.60 -13.47 6.03
CA PHE A 114 -9.09 -12.29 6.72
C PHE A 114 -9.71 -12.22 8.11
N ALA A 115 -8.90 -11.94 9.13
CA ALA A 115 -9.44 -11.70 10.46
C ALA A 115 -10.31 -10.43 10.44
N ALA A 116 -11.42 -10.44 11.17
CA ALA A 116 -12.33 -9.29 11.23
C ALA A 116 -11.63 -7.98 11.62
N LYS A 117 -10.67 -8.06 12.56
CA LYS A 117 -9.84 -6.92 12.99
C LYS A 117 -9.05 -6.30 11.83
N ASP A 118 -8.57 -7.12 10.88
CA ASP A 118 -7.74 -6.66 9.77
C ASP A 118 -8.64 -5.97 8.74
N VAL A 119 -9.80 -6.56 8.42
CA VAL A 119 -10.81 -5.94 7.55
C VAL A 119 -11.26 -4.58 8.13
N THR A 120 -11.51 -4.51 9.44
CA THR A 120 -11.82 -3.24 10.11
C THR A 120 -10.68 -2.22 9.99
N ALA A 121 -9.43 -2.65 10.20
CA ALA A 121 -8.26 -1.77 10.06
C ALA A 121 -8.10 -1.24 8.62
N LEU A 122 -8.28 -2.10 7.61
CA LEU A 122 -8.22 -1.74 6.19
C LEU A 122 -9.32 -0.72 5.82
N ASN A 123 -10.55 -0.95 6.28
CA ASN A 123 -11.65 -0.01 6.06
C ASN A 123 -11.39 1.35 6.70
N LYS A 124 -10.82 1.36 7.92
CA LYS A 124 -10.44 2.59 8.61
C LYS A 124 -9.34 3.34 7.85
N LEU A 125 -8.30 2.63 7.39
CA LEU A 125 -7.20 3.21 6.60
C LEU A 125 -7.72 3.87 5.32
N ARG A 126 -8.64 3.22 4.59
CA ARG A 126 -9.30 3.81 3.42
C ARG A 126 -10.05 5.10 3.79
N GLY A 127 -10.82 5.09 4.87
CA GLY A 127 -11.55 6.26 5.35
C GLY A 127 -10.61 7.42 5.71
N ASP A 128 -9.53 7.12 6.41
CA ASP A 128 -8.50 8.10 6.77
C ASP A 128 -7.82 8.70 5.53
N ARG A 129 -7.47 7.87 4.54
CA ARG A 129 -6.94 8.33 3.25
C ARG A 129 -7.92 9.26 2.55
N ASN A 130 -9.20 8.87 2.44
CA ASN A 130 -10.23 9.70 1.81
C ASN A 130 -10.37 11.06 2.51
N ALA A 131 -10.36 11.08 3.84
CA ALA A 131 -10.43 12.31 4.63
C ALA A 131 -9.20 13.20 4.41
N LEU A 132 -7.99 12.63 4.37
CA LEU A 132 -6.75 13.37 4.09
C LEU A 132 -6.73 13.96 2.69
N GLN A 133 -7.22 13.22 1.69
CA GLN A 133 -7.16 13.63 0.30
C GLN A 133 -8.25 14.64 -0.09
N HIS A 134 -9.45 14.56 0.52
CA HIS A 134 -10.62 15.30 0.04
C HIS A 134 -11.28 16.22 1.07
N TYR A 135 -11.14 15.99 2.38
CA TYR A 135 -12.02 16.61 3.39
C TYR A 135 -11.29 17.31 4.55
N GLY A 136 -9.95 17.39 4.53
CA GLY A 136 -9.19 18.10 5.55
C GLY A 136 -9.24 17.44 6.93
N LEU A 137 -8.80 16.18 7.02
CA LEU A 137 -8.74 15.43 8.27
C LEU A 137 -8.00 16.20 9.38
N THR A 138 -8.70 16.44 10.50
CA THR A 138 -8.08 16.91 11.76
C THR A 138 -7.93 15.72 12.71
N ALA A 139 -6.69 15.39 13.06
CA ALA A 139 -6.35 14.32 14.00
C ALA A 139 -5.06 14.66 14.74
N SER A 140 -4.85 14.09 15.92
CA SER A 140 -3.59 14.26 16.64
C SER A 140 -2.44 13.54 15.90
N GLY A 141 -1.22 14.07 16.02
CA GLY A 141 -0.01 13.46 15.47
C GLY A 141 0.15 11.98 15.87
N PRO A 142 0.09 11.62 17.17
CA PRO A 142 0.17 10.24 17.61
C PRO A 142 -0.94 9.33 17.06
N ALA A 143 -2.17 9.85 16.92
CA ALA A 143 -3.27 9.09 16.35
C ALA A 143 -3.09 8.86 14.85
N THR A 144 -2.39 9.76 14.15
CA THR A 144 -2.08 9.64 12.72
C THR A 144 -0.89 8.70 12.50
N GLU A 145 0.14 8.79 13.34
CA GLU A 145 1.25 7.83 13.37
C GLU A 145 0.74 6.40 13.59
N ALA A 146 -0.12 6.17 14.59
CA ALA A 146 -0.69 4.86 14.86
C ALA A 146 -1.50 4.26 13.68
N ARG A 147 -1.96 5.09 12.73
CA ARG A 147 -2.67 4.64 11.52
C ARG A 147 -1.72 4.19 10.42
N ALA A 148 -0.56 4.84 10.30
CA ALA A 148 0.48 4.51 9.32
C ALA A 148 1.43 3.40 9.82
N GLY A 149 1.50 3.19 11.14
CA GLY A 149 2.36 2.20 11.77
C GLY A 149 3.01 2.78 13.03
N ARG A 150 3.05 1.99 14.11
CA ARG A 150 3.72 2.44 15.34
C ARG A 150 5.21 2.21 15.24
N ARG A 151 6.01 3.27 15.35
CA ARG A 151 7.44 3.13 15.62
C ARG A 151 7.65 2.52 17.00
N LYS A 152 8.46 1.46 17.10
CA LYS A 152 8.99 1.05 18.42
C LYS A 152 9.96 2.14 18.86
N ARG A 153 9.60 2.93 19.86
CA ARG A 153 10.55 3.86 20.50
C ARG A 153 11.62 3.02 21.18
N SER A 154 12.88 3.21 20.78
CA SER A 154 14.00 2.63 21.51
C SER A 154 14.01 3.25 22.91
N THR A 155 13.71 2.45 23.94
CA THR A 155 13.94 2.83 25.33
C THR A 155 15.45 2.74 25.58
N ALA A 156 16.22 3.69 25.05
CA ALA A 156 17.58 3.88 25.51
C ALA A 156 17.50 4.42 26.95
N LEU A 157 18.01 3.60 27.86
CA LEU A 157 18.08 3.79 29.29
C LEU A 157 18.53 5.22 29.64
N HIS A 158 17.72 5.92 30.42
CA HIS A 158 18.23 7.01 31.25
C HIS A 158 19.11 6.37 32.33
N GLY A 159 20.40 6.18 31.99
CA GLY A 159 21.44 5.92 32.97
C GLY A 159 21.57 7.15 33.86
N SER A 160 20.91 7.10 35.01
CA SER A 160 21.12 8.03 36.11
C SER A 160 22.58 7.91 36.55
N ALA A 161 23.39 8.91 36.19
CA ALA A 161 24.68 9.11 36.81
C ALA A 161 24.42 9.61 38.23
N ARG A 162 24.74 8.76 39.21
CA ARG A 162 25.03 9.18 40.59
C ARG A 162 26.47 9.65 40.68
#